data_AF-A0A352RT51-F1
#
_entry.id   AF-A0A352RT51-F1
#
_cell.length_a   1.000
_cell.length_b   1.000
_cell.length_c   1.000
_cell.angle_alpha   90.00
_cell.angle_beta   90.00
_cell.angle_gamma   90.00
#
_symmetry.space_group_name_H-M   'P 1'
#
loop_
_entity.id
_entity.type
_entity.pdbx_description
1 polymer ?
#
loop_
_entity_poly.entity_id
_entity_poly.type
_entity_poly.pdbx_seq_one_letter_code
_entity_poly.pdbx_strand_id
1 'polypeptide(L)' 'PAEFMAANMSLAMDDTDKVKILYEDCRLNKIEVLPPDVNASEYRFAPTDAKTIRYGLGGIKGSGQGAIEDI' A
#
# COMPACT_ATOMS: atom_id res chain seq x y z
N PRO A 1 -2.26 11.26 9.01
CA PRO A 1 -1.29 10.21 9.46
C PRO A 1 -1.28 8.99 8.55
N ALA A 2 -2.44 8.65 7.96
CA ALA A 2 -2.52 7.66 6.88
C ALA A 2 -1.63 8.05 5.68
N GLU A 3 -1.55 9.32 5.31
CA GLU A 3 -0.74 9.80 4.18
C GLU A 3 0.76 9.55 4.38
N PHE A 4 1.24 9.78 5.61
CA PHE A 4 2.64 9.53 5.97
C PHE A 4 2.97 8.04 5.92
N MET A 5 2.09 7.18 6.44
CA MET A 5 2.29 5.74 6.38
C MET A 5 2.17 5.19 4.96
N ALA A 6 1.24 5.70 4.16
CA ALA A 6 1.12 5.34 2.75
C ALA A 6 2.40 5.69 1.96
N ALA A 7 3.00 6.86 2.22
CA ALA A 7 4.27 7.24 1.62
C ALA A 7 5.41 6.30 2.04
N ASN A 8 5.51 5.95 3.33
CA ASN A 8 6.54 5.02 3.81
C ASN A 8 6.35 3.60 3.25
N MET A 9 5.11 3.10 3.19
CA MET A 9 4.80 1.80 2.60
C MET A 9 5.12 1.78 1.10
N SER A 10 4.87 2.88 0.40
CA SER A 10 5.25 3.03 -1.01
C SER A 10 6.76 3.05 -1.21
N LEU A 11 7.52 3.67 -0.30
CA LEU A 11 8.99 3.65 -0.37
C LEU A 11 9.57 2.26 -0.11
N ALA A 12 8.91 1.49 0.75
CA ALA A 12 9.32 0.14 1.11
C ALA A 12 8.69 -0.94 0.23
N MET A 13 7.95 -0.60 -0.84
CA MET A 13 7.10 -1.54 -1.58
C MET A 13 7.87 -2.72 -2.21
N ASP A 14 9.15 -2.53 -2.51
CA ASP A 14 10.04 -3.58 -3.05
C ASP A 14 10.55 -4.55 -1.97
N ASP A 15 10.39 -4.19 -0.69
CA ASP A 15 10.85 -4.92 0.49
C ASP A 15 9.64 -5.39 1.31
N THR A 16 9.16 -6.60 1.03
CA THR A 16 7.98 -7.18 1.66
C THR A 16 8.11 -7.27 3.19
N ASP A 17 9.33 -7.46 3.72
CA ASP A 17 9.55 -7.55 5.16
C ASP A 17 9.33 -6.18 5.83
N LYS A 18 9.81 -5.09 5.21
CA LYS A 18 9.53 -3.73 5.68
C LYS A 18 8.06 -3.34 5.55
N VAL A 19 7.41 -3.68 4.44
CA VAL A 19 5.96 -3.45 4.27
C VAL A 19 5.17 -4.12 5.39
N LYS A 20 5.55 -5.34 5.78
CA LYS A 20 4.90 -6.05 6.88
C LYS A 20 5.06 -5.33 8.22
N ILE A 21 6.23 -4.79 8.52
CA ILE A 21 6.47 -4.01 9.74
C ILE A 21 5.59 -2.75 9.75
N LEU A 22 5.57 -2.00 8.63
CA LEU A 22 4.75 -0.79 8.49
C LEU A 22 3.25 -1.09 8.56
N TYR A 23 2.82 -2.25 8.06
CA TYR A 23 1.44 -2.71 8.15
C TYR A 23 1.01 -2.96 9.60
N GLU A 24 1.86 -3.63 10.40
CA GLU A 24 1.60 -3.82 11.84
C GLU A 24 1.54 -2.48 12.58
N ASP A 25 2.41 -1.52 12.24
CA ASP A 25 2.36 -0.16 12.80
C ASP A 25 1.04 0.56 12.44
N CYS A 26 0.55 0.42 11.21
CA CYS A 26 -0.75 0.95 10.80
C CYS A 26 -1.86 0.38 11.69
N ARG A 27 -1.86 -0.94 11.90
CA ARG A 27 -2.82 -1.64 12.75
C ARG A 27 -2.77 -1.16 14.20
N LEU A 28 -1.58 -0.93 14.76
CA LEU A 28 -1.40 -0.36 16.10
C LEU A 28 -1.93 1.08 16.21
N ASN A 29 -1.77 1.86 15.15
CA ASN A 29 -2.25 3.25 15.06
C ASN A 29 -3.74 3.36 14.67
N LYS A 30 -4.47 2.24 14.59
CA LYS A 30 -5.88 2.18 14.16
C LYS A 30 -6.08 2.79 12.77
N ILE A 31 -5.09 2.58 11.89
CA ILE A 31 -5.15 2.87 10.47
C ILE A 31 -5.54 1.57 9.77
N GLU A 32 -6.64 1.60 9.04
CA GLU A 32 -7.13 0.47 8.28
C GLU A 32 -6.37 0.38 6.96
N VAL A 33 -5.89 -0.82 6.63
CA VAL A 33 -5.22 -1.07 5.35
C VAL A 33 -6.13 -1.97 4.52
N LEU A 34 -6.74 -1.39 3.49
CA LEU A 34 -7.62 -2.08 2.57
C LEU A 34 -6.80 -2.95 1.61
N PRO A 35 -7.32 -4.13 1.21
CA PRO A 35 -6.67 -4.98 0.22
C PRO A 35 -6.54 -4.27 -1.13
N PRO A 36 -5.65 -4.76 -2.02
CA PRO A 36 -5.55 -4.24 -3.36
C PRO A 36 -6.84 -4.49 -4.15
N ASP A 37 -7.25 -3.50 -4.93
CA ASP A 37 -8.45 -3.54 -5.77
C ASP A 37 -8.08 -3.02 -7.16
N VAL A 38 -8.29 -3.83 -8.20
CA VAL A 38 -7.94 -3.47 -9.58
C VAL A 38 -8.65 -2.20 -10.09
N ASN A 39 -9.78 -1.82 -9.51
CA ASN A 39 -10.53 -0.64 -9.94
C ASN A 39 -10.18 0.63 -9.15
N ALA A 40 -9.57 0.49 -7.97
CA ALA A 40 -9.43 1.57 -7.00
C ALA A 40 -8.00 1.71 -6.42
N SER A 41 -7.15 0.70 -6.57
CA SER A 41 -5.76 0.75 -6.13
C SER A 41 -4.87 1.30 -7.23
N GLU A 42 -3.96 2.17 -6.84
CA GLU A 42 -2.87 2.63 -7.69
C GLU A 42 -1.67 1.67 -7.61
N TYR A 43 -0.62 1.94 -8.39
CA TYR A 43 0.64 1.20 -8.28
C TYR A 43 1.27 1.33 -6.88
N ARG A 44 1.22 2.53 -6.30
CA ARG A 44 1.74 2.85 -4.96
C ARG A 44 0.65 2.75 -3.90
N PHE A 45 1.05 2.67 -2.63
CA PHE A 45 0.10 2.75 -1.52
C PHE A 45 -0.46 4.17 -1.43
N ALA A 46 -1.78 4.28 -1.37
CA ALA A 46 -2.46 5.57 -1.38
C ALA A 46 -3.39 5.69 -0.16
N PRO A 47 -3.40 6.83 0.55
CA PRO A 47 -4.41 7.09 1.57
C PRO A 47 -5.77 7.29 0.88
N THR A 48 -6.77 6.53 1.32
CA THR A 48 -8.17 6.74 0.89
C THR A 48 -8.88 7.74 1.79
N ASP A 49 -8.53 7.73 3.08
CA ASP A 49 -9.05 8.64 4.10
C ASP A 49 -7.96 8.94 5.14
N ALA A 50 -8.26 9.82 6.10
CA ALA A 50 -7.34 10.21 7.18
C ALA A 50 -6.85 9.02 8.05
N LYS A 51 -7.54 7.87 8.01
CA LYS A 51 -7.21 6.64 8.75
C LYS A 51 -7.28 5.38 7.89
N THR A 52 -7.31 5.51 6.58
CA THR A 52 -7.47 4.35 5.69
C THR A 52 -6.45 4.44 4.57
N ILE A 53 -5.71 3.37 4.35
CA ILE A 53 -4.71 3.23 3.28
C ILE A 53 -5.14 2.09 2.39
N ARG A 54 -5.07 2.28 1.09
CA ARG A 54 -5.32 1.22 0.11
C ARG A 54 -3.99 0.64 -0.35
N TYR A 55 -3.93 -0.69 -0.38
CA TYR A 55 -2.75 -1.41 -0.79
C TYR A 55 -2.43 -1.11 -2.27
N GLY A 56 -1.17 -0.76 -2.53
CA GLY A 56 -0.68 -0.49 -3.89
C GLY A 56 -0.44 -1.78 -4.65
N LEU A 57 -0.90 -1.85 -5.90
CA LEU A 57 -0.77 -3.03 -6.74
C LEU A 57 0.70 -3.43 -6.98
N GLY A 58 1.62 -2.47 -6.97
CA GLY A 58 3.05 -2.72 -7.13
C GLY A 58 3.70 -3.45 -5.95
N GLY A 59 3.07 -3.45 -4.76
CA GLY A 59 3.54 -4.21 -3.59
C GLY A 59 3.16 -5.69 -3.63
N ILE A 60 2.43 -6.14 -4.65
CA ILE A 60 2.03 -7.55 -4.81
C ILE A 60 3.14 -8.28 -5.56
N LYS A 61 3.86 -9.14 -4.84
CA LYS A 61 4.96 -9.95 -5.36
C LYS A 61 4.48 -10.82 -6.53
N GLY A 62 4.98 -10.56 -7.73
CA GLY A 62 4.64 -11.29 -8.96
C GLY A 62 3.68 -10.58 -9.92
N SER A 63 3.13 -9.41 -9.56
CA SER A 63 2.23 -8.68 -10.46
C SER A 63 2.95 -7.90 -11.55
N GLY A 64 4.25 -7.62 -11.39
CA GLY A 64 5.08 -6.95 -12.39
C GLY A 64 4.64 -5.50 -12.65
N GLN A 65 5.56 -4.55 -12.53
CA GLN A 65 5.31 -3.13 -12.80
C GLN A 65 4.65 -2.91 -14.18
N GLY A 66 5.02 -3.71 -15.18
CA GLY A 66 4.46 -3.65 -16.53
C GLY A 66 3.04 -4.23 -16.74
N ALA A 67 2.46 -4.97 -15.79
CA ALA A 67 1.07 -5.44 -15.95
C ALA A 67 0.04 -4.43 -15.39
N ILE A 68 0.50 -3.49 -14.56
CA ILE A 68 -0.36 -2.53 -13.85
C ILE A 68 -0.39 -1.18 -14.59
N GLU A 69 0.65 -0.83 -15.36
CA GLU A 69 0.65 0.39 -16.20
C GLU A 69 -0.22 0.27 -17.46
N ASP A 70 -0.79 -0.90 -17.74
CA ASP A 70 -1.55 -1.20 -18.97
C ASP A 70 -3.07 -1.40 -18.72
N ILE A 71 -3.58 -0.97 -17.55
CA ILE A 71 -5.02 -0.97 -17.20
C ILE A 71 -5.56 0.46 -17.12
#